data_AF-A0A2C9EVU8-F1
#
_entry.id   AF-A0A2C9EVU8-F1
#
_cell.length_a   1.000
_cell.length_b   1.000
_cell.length_c   1.000
_cell.angle_alpha   90.00
_cell.angle_beta   90.00
_cell.angle_gamma   90.00
#
_symmetry.space_group_name_H-M   'P 1'
#
loop_
_entity.id
_entity.type
_entity.pdbx_description
1 polymer ?
#
loop_
_entity_poly.entity_id
_entity_poly.type
_entity_poly.pdbx_seq_one_letter_code
_entity_poly.pdbx_strand_id
1 'polypeptide(L)'
;MKALGMKLAGKTLLAMSLMGVMAAAAQADDKVLHVYNWSDYIAPDTIKKFEAESGIKVVYDVFDSNETLEAKLLAGKSGYDVVVPSNNFLAKQIKAGVYQELDRSKLPNWKNLNESLLKAVSVSDPGNKHAFPYMWGSIGIGFNAEKVKAALGADAPTNSWDLLFKPENAEKLKACGVSFLDSPTEMIPVALHYLGYPTDSQDKKQLAEAEALFLKIRPSIAYFHSSKYISDLANGNICVAVGYSGDIYQAKARAAEAGDKVKVSYNIPKEGAGSFYDMVAIPKDAENVEGAYKFMTFLQKPEVMAEITNAVRFPNGNAAATPLVDKDITSDPGVYPPAEVQAKLYAIADLPAATQRILTRSWTKIKSGK
;
A
#
# COMPACT_ATOMS: atom_id res chain seq x y z
N MET A 1 -53.30 -50.42 65.59
CA MET A 1 -53.13 -50.80 64.16
C MET A 1 -51.79 -50.25 63.69
N LYS A 2 -50.93 -51.14 63.18
CA LYS A 2 -49.76 -50.97 62.27
C LYS A 2 -48.99 -49.63 62.37
N ALA A 3 -47.80 -49.55 62.96
CA ALA A 3 -46.50 -50.19 62.67
C ALA A 3 -45.62 -49.44 61.64
N LEU A 4 -44.29 -49.56 61.88
CA LEU A 4 -43.10 -49.13 61.12
C LEU A 4 -42.71 -47.64 61.27
N GLY A 5 -41.47 -47.27 61.55
CA GLY A 5 -40.19 -47.98 61.70
C GLY A 5 -39.09 -46.90 61.64
N MET A 6 -38.36 -46.67 62.74
CA MET A 6 -36.97 -47.09 62.98
C MET A 6 -35.86 -46.19 62.38
N LYS A 7 -35.22 -45.45 63.31
CA LYS A 7 -33.79 -45.11 63.47
C LYS A 7 -32.87 -45.15 62.23
N LEU A 8 -32.03 -44.11 62.08
CA LEU A 8 -30.58 -44.28 62.27
C LEU A 8 -29.86 -42.93 62.45
N ALA A 9 -29.04 -42.88 63.51
CA ALA A 9 -27.99 -41.87 63.70
C ALA A 9 -26.77 -42.21 62.83
N GLY A 10 -26.03 -41.21 62.36
CA GLY A 10 -24.75 -41.46 61.70
C GLY A 10 -24.07 -40.21 61.13
N LYS A 11 -23.14 -39.65 61.90
CA LYS A 11 -21.85 -39.06 61.49
C LYS A 11 -21.80 -38.29 60.16
N THR A 12 -21.59 -36.96 60.22
CA THR A 12 -20.76 -36.28 59.21
C THR A 12 -20.10 -35.03 59.78
N LEU A 13 -18.91 -35.20 60.35
CA LEU A 13 -17.85 -34.19 60.34
C LEU A 13 -17.08 -34.39 59.02
N LEU A 14 -16.54 -33.28 58.49
CA LEU A 14 -15.60 -33.18 57.36
C LEU A 14 -16.21 -32.94 55.96
N ALA A 15 -16.52 -31.68 55.66
CA ALA A 15 -16.56 -31.15 54.29
C ALA A 15 -16.27 -29.63 54.29
N MET A 16 -15.08 -29.23 54.71
CA MET A 16 -14.51 -27.89 54.51
C MET A 16 -13.20 -28.02 53.72
N SER A 17 -13.29 -28.32 52.42
CA SER A 17 -12.14 -28.27 51.51
C SER A 17 -12.60 -28.48 50.06
N LEU A 18 -13.31 -27.51 49.45
CA LEU A 18 -13.54 -27.51 47.99
C LEU A 18 -13.92 -26.12 47.45
N MET A 19 -13.40 -25.05 48.05
CA MET A 19 -13.66 -23.66 47.63
C MET A 19 -12.39 -22.97 47.13
N GLY A 20 -11.59 -23.68 46.31
CA GLY A 20 -10.26 -23.21 45.92
C GLY A 20 -9.75 -23.72 44.58
N VAL A 21 -10.60 -23.94 43.58
CA VAL A 21 -10.16 -24.13 42.17
C VAL A 21 -11.24 -23.63 41.21
N MET A 22 -11.62 -22.35 41.29
CA MET A 22 -12.27 -21.64 40.18
C MET A 22 -11.81 -20.18 40.18
N ALA A 23 -10.50 -20.01 40.04
CA ALA A 23 -9.87 -18.77 39.63
C ALA A 23 -8.92 -19.05 38.46
N ALA A 24 -9.40 -19.82 37.47
CA ALA A 24 -8.95 -19.60 36.10
C ALA A 24 -9.75 -18.39 35.61
N ALA A 25 -9.35 -17.21 36.10
CA ALA A 25 -9.75 -15.95 35.50
C ALA A 25 -9.40 -16.04 34.01
N ALA A 26 -10.32 -15.60 33.17
CA ALA A 26 -10.14 -15.40 31.74
C ALA A 26 -8.74 -14.83 31.45
N GLN A 27 -7.82 -15.69 30.96
CA GLN A 27 -6.71 -15.19 30.16
C GLN A 27 -7.38 -14.68 28.90
N ALA A 28 -7.36 -13.36 28.77
CA ALA A 28 -7.85 -12.63 27.62
C ALA A 28 -7.24 -13.18 26.32
N ASP A 29 -7.86 -12.77 25.22
CA ASP A 29 -7.57 -13.11 23.83
C ASP A 29 -6.18 -12.63 23.34
N ASP A 30 -5.16 -12.65 24.20
CA ASP A 30 -3.77 -12.17 24.01
C ASP A 30 -3.03 -12.85 22.83
N LYS A 31 -3.70 -13.78 22.14
CA LYS A 31 -3.13 -14.59 21.05
C LYS A 31 -3.66 -14.23 19.67
N VAL A 32 -4.64 -13.35 19.54
CA VAL A 32 -5.10 -12.90 18.22
C VAL A 32 -4.47 -11.56 17.90
N LEU A 33 -3.81 -11.48 16.75
CA LEU A 33 -3.27 -10.28 16.15
C LEU A 33 -4.17 -9.82 15.03
N HIS A 34 -4.61 -8.57 15.06
CA HIS A 34 -5.43 -7.96 14.02
C HIS A 34 -4.54 -7.11 13.11
N VAL A 35 -4.46 -7.47 11.84
CA VAL A 35 -3.66 -6.76 10.83
C VAL A 35 -4.59 -6.19 9.77
N TYR A 36 -4.39 -4.92 9.41
CA TYR A 36 -5.07 -4.27 8.30
C TYR A 36 -4.07 -3.78 7.26
N ASN A 37 -4.05 -4.40 6.08
CA ASN A 37 -3.08 -4.09 5.02
C ASN A 37 -3.79 -3.90 3.67
N TRP A 38 -3.04 -3.54 2.63
CA TRP A 38 -3.54 -3.49 1.26
C TRP A 38 -3.92 -4.88 0.74
N SER A 39 -4.92 -4.92 -0.15
CA SER A 39 -5.26 -6.12 -0.93
C SER A 39 -4.12 -6.54 -1.87
N ASP A 40 -3.97 -7.84 -2.12
CA ASP A 40 -2.94 -8.41 -3.02
C ASP A 40 -1.49 -7.99 -2.68
N TYR A 41 -1.22 -7.74 -1.39
CA TYR A 41 0.03 -7.12 -0.91
C TYR A 41 0.82 -7.97 0.10
N ILE A 42 0.63 -9.29 0.07
CA ILE A 42 1.36 -10.25 0.90
C ILE A 42 1.52 -11.58 0.15
N ALA A 43 2.53 -12.39 0.46
CA ALA A 43 2.63 -13.72 -0.14
C ALA A 43 1.57 -14.66 0.46
N PRO A 44 1.04 -15.63 -0.31
CA PRO A 44 -0.07 -16.48 0.11
C PRO A 44 0.16 -17.27 1.41
N ASP A 45 1.42 -17.53 1.78
CA ASP A 45 1.78 -18.34 2.95
C ASP A 45 2.44 -17.56 4.09
N THR A 46 2.64 -16.25 3.95
CA THR A 46 3.31 -15.41 4.97
C THR A 46 2.63 -15.50 6.33
N ILE A 47 1.29 -15.36 6.36
CA ILE A 47 0.52 -15.44 7.60
C ILE A 47 0.64 -16.82 8.23
N LYS A 48 0.50 -17.88 7.43
CA LYS A 48 0.63 -19.26 7.92
C LYS A 48 2.02 -19.53 8.53
N LYS A 49 3.08 -19.03 7.91
CA LYS A 49 4.46 -19.12 8.43
C LYS A 49 4.60 -18.38 9.76
N PHE A 50 4.07 -17.16 9.85
CA PHE A 50 4.06 -16.40 11.10
C PHE A 50 3.30 -17.11 12.23
N GLU A 51 2.09 -17.61 11.95
CA GLU A 51 1.30 -18.34 12.95
C GLU A 51 2.03 -19.59 13.46
N ALA A 52 2.69 -20.31 12.55
CA ALA A 52 3.47 -21.50 12.89
C ALA A 52 4.71 -21.18 13.76
N GLU A 53 5.38 -20.07 13.49
CA GLU A 53 6.57 -19.64 14.23
C GLU A 53 6.23 -19.06 15.62
N SER A 54 5.19 -18.24 15.68
CA SER A 54 4.88 -17.43 16.88
C SER A 54 3.82 -18.05 17.79
N GLY A 55 2.98 -18.96 17.25
CA GLY A 55 1.78 -19.45 17.92
C GLY A 55 0.65 -18.43 18.04
N ILE A 56 0.78 -17.25 17.41
CA ILE A 56 -0.20 -16.16 17.41
C ILE A 56 -1.11 -16.33 16.20
N LYS A 57 -2.42 -16.28 16.42
CA LYS A 57 -3.41 -16.28 15.34
C LYS A 57 -3.55 -14.91 14.74
N VAL A 58 -3.75 -14.83 13.43
CA VAL A 58 -3.89 -13.55 12.74
C VAL A 58 -5.28 -13.42 12.11
N VAL A 59 -5.98 -12.36 12.47
CA VAL A 59 -7.10 -11.84 11.70
C VAL A 59 -6.52 -10.82 10.73
N TYR A 60 -6.54 -11.16 9.44
CA TYR A 60 -5.95 -10.35 8.38
C TYR A 60 -7.03 -9.77 7.50
N ASP A 61 -7.29 -8.48 7.66
CA ASP A 61 -8.24 -7.72 6.83
C ASP A 61 -7.48 -6.93 5.75
N VAL A 62 -8.20 -6.59 4.68
CA VAL A 62 -7.65 -5.80 3.57
C VAL A 62 -8.44 -4.53 3.25
N PHE A 63 -7.74 -3.50 2.77
CA PHE A 63 -8.31 -2.28 2.21
C PHE A 63 -7.72 -1.94 0.83
N ASP A 64 -8.37 -1.01 0.12
CA ASP A 64 -8.02 -0.57 -1.24
C ASP A 64 -7.74 0.94 -1.35
N SER A 65 -7.85 1.67 -0.24
CA SER A 65 -7.69 3.12 -0.18
C SER A 65 -7.20 3.58 1.19
N ASN A 66 -6.28 4.55 1.19
CA ASN A 66 -5.77 5.17 2.42
C ASN A 66 -6.89 5.88 3.20
N GLU A 67 -7.88 6.46 2.52
CA GLU A 67 -9.03 7.13 3.13
C GLU A 67 -9.88 6.16 3.97
N THR A 68 -10.03 4.91 3.51
CA THR A 68 -10.75 3.87 4.28
C THR A 68 -10.01 3.53 5.56
N LEU A 69 -8.68 3.37 5.49
CA LEU A 69 -7.83 3.17 6.66
C LEU A 69 -7.89 4.38 7.61
N GLU A 70 -7.72 5.59 7.08
CA GLU A 70 -7.73 6.84 7.84
C GLU A 70 -9.06 7.02 8.59
N ALA A 71 -10.20 6.77 7.95
CA ALA A 71 -11.51 6.86 8.57
C ALA A 71 -11.64 5.91 9.77
N LYS A 72 -11.15 4.67 9.66
CA LYS A 72 -11.14 3.71 10.79
C LYS A 72 -10.22 4.17 11.92
N LEU A 73 -9.02 4.65 11.60
CA LEU A 73 -8.04 5.08 12.60
C LEU A 73 -8.51 6.34 13.36
N LEU A 74 -9.09 7.32 12.65
CA LEU A 74 -9.56 8.57 13.26
C LEU A 74 -10.87 8.41 14.04
N ALA A 75 -11.68 7.38 13.76
CA ALA A 75 -12.82 7.03 14.59
C ALA A 75 -12.41 6.56 16.00
N GLY A 76 -11.17 6.08 16.15
CA GLY A 76 -10.66 5.48 17.37
C GLY A 76 -11.24 4.08 17.63
N LYS A 77 -10.56 3.30 18.47
CA LYS A 77 -10.83 1.86 18.67
C LYS A 77 -10.87 1.13 17.33
N SER A 78 -9.80 1.32 16.55
CA SER A 78 -9.71 0.79 15.18
C SER A 78 -9.90 -0.73 15.12
N GLY A 79 -9.57 -1.43 16.22
CA GLY A 79 -9.61 -2.89 16.34
C GLY A 79 -8.41 -3.57 15.68
N TYR A 80 -7.37 -2.81 15.33
CA TYR A 80 -6.17 -3.33 14.66
C TYR A 80 -4.90 -3.05 15.46
N ASP A 81 -4.00 -4.03 15.43
CA ASP A 81 -2.71 -3.98 16.11
C ASP A 81 -1.58 -3.55 15.16
N VAL A 82 -1.71 -3.88 13.88
CA VAL A 82 -0.77 -3.48 12.83
C VAL A 82 -1.55 -2.93 11.64
N VAL A 83 -1.14 -1.76 11.15
CA VAL A 83 -1.70 -1.14 9.95
C VAL A 83 -0.60 -0.68 9.01
N VAL A 84 -0.92 -0.54 7.72
CA VAL A 84 0.07 -0.24 6.67
C VAL A 84 -0.33 0.98 5.81
N PRO A 85 -0.40 2.21 6.38
CA PRO A 85 -0.67 3.42 5.61
C PRO A 85 0.45 3.76 4.62
N SER A 86 0.12 4.48 3.55
CA SER A 86 1.14 5.15 2.75
C SER A 86 1.74 6.34 3.51
N ASN A 87 3.01 6.65 3.26
CA ASN A 87 3.80 7.62 4.03
C ASN A 87 3.19 9.02 4.13
N ASN A 88 2.50 9.50 3.09
CA ASN A 88 1.81 10.79 3.09
C ASN A 88 0.61 10.82 4.04
N PHE A 89 -0.09 9.69 4.22
CA PHE A 89 -1.15 9.54 5.22
C PHE A 89 -0.57 9.33 6.61
N LEU A 90 0.47 8.50 6.74
CA LEU A 90 1.22 8.31 7.98
C LEU A 90 1.64 9.66 8.58
N ALA A 91 2.15 10.59 7.76
CA ALA A 91 2.57 11.92 8.21
C ALA A 91 1.42 12.72 8.88
N LYS A 92 0.22 12.69 8.29
CA LYS A 92 -0.97 13.35 8.86
C LYS A 92 -1.42 12.67 10.14
N GLN A 93 -1.43 11.35 10.13
CA GLN A 93 -1.89 10.51 11.24
C GLN A 93 -0.94 10.58 12.45
N ILE A 94 0.38 10.73 12.23
CA ILE A 94 1.36 11.05 13.27
C ILE A 94 1.01 12.39 13.93
N LYS A 95 0.72 13.44 13.14
CA LYS A 95 0.32 14.76 13.68
C LYS A 95 -0.98 14.68 14.48
N ALA A 96 -1.88 13.77 14.12
CA ALA A 96 -3.12 13.49 14.84
C ALA A 96 -2.94 12.57 16.07
N GLY A 97 -1.74 12.04 16.32
CA GLY A 97 -1.45 11.19 17.48
C GLY A 97 -2.01 9.77 17.38
N VAL A 98 -2.22 9.27 16.16
CA VAL A 98 -2.84 7.95 15.87
C VAL A 98 -1.92 6.78 16.23
N TYR A 99 -0.60 6.97 16.18
CA TYR A 99 0.38 5.90 16.37
C TYR A 99 1.15 6.03 17.67
N GLN A 100 1.64 4.92 18.18
CA GLN A 100 2.67 4.89 19.21
C GLN A 100 4.07 4.96 18.58
N GLU A 101 5.05 5.50 19.31
CA GLU A 101 6.47 5.39 18.91
C GLU A 101 6.91 3.91 19.06
N LEU A 102 7.68 3.40 18.10
CA LEU A 102 8.25 2.06 18.09
C LEU A 102 9.47 1.96 19.01
N ASP A 103 9.44 0.98 19.91
CA ASP A 103 10.60 0.54 20.69
C ASP A 103 11.52 -0.30 19.80
N ARG A 104 12.56 0.35 19.27
CA ARG A 104 13.55 -0.30 18.40
C ARG A 104 14.31 -1.43 19.08
N SER A 105 14.38 -1.48 20.42
CA SER A 105 15.02 -2.60 21.12
C SER A 105 14.27 -3.92 20.92
N LYS A 106 12.97 -3.85 20.60
CA LYS A 106 12.11 -4.99 20.25
C LYS A 106 12.12 -5.35 18.76
N LEU A 107 12.88 -4.62 17.93
CA LEU A 107 12.99 -4.82 16.49
C LEU A 107 14.45 -5.14 16.11
N PRO A 108 14.99 -6.32 16.47
CA PRO A 108 16.39 -6.67 16.23
C PRO A 108 16.77 -6.74 14.74
N ASN A 109 15.77 -6.88 13.87
CA ASN A 109 15.93 -6.92 12.42
C ASN A 109 15.89 -5.53 11.76
N TRP A 110 15.80 -4.44 12.53
CA TRP A 110 15.81 -3.07 12.00
C TRP A 110 17.05 -2.77 11.13
N LYS A 111 18.19 -3.38 11.47
CA LYS A 111 19.46 -3.29 10.70
C LYS A 111 19.36 -3.80 9.26
N ASN A 112 18.31 -4.55 8.92
CA ASN A 112 18.09 -5.07 7.57
C ASN A 112 17.43 -4.03 6.66
N LEU A 113 16.86 -2.95 7.22
CA LEU A 113 16.17 -1.92 6.47
C LEU A 113 17.14 -1.09 5.62
N ASN A 114 16.66 -0.63 4.48
CA ASN A 114 17.43 0.21 3.56
C ASN A 114 17.56 1.64 4.11
N GLU A 115 18.79 2.06 4.41
CA GLU A 115 19.07 3.38 4.99
C GLU A 115 18.66 4.55 4.09
N SER A 116 18.83 4.43 2.77
CA SER A 116 18.39 5.45 1.82
C SER A 116 16.88 5.60 1.80
N LEU A 117 16.14 4.49 1.91
CA LEU A 117 14.67 4.53 2.02
C LEU A 117 14.23 5.08 3.37
N LEU A 118 14.87 4.70 4.48
CA LEU A 118 14.60 5.27 5.80
C LEU A 118 14.79 6.79 5.80
N LYS A 119 15.87 7.27 5.17
CA LYS A 119 16.12 8.71 4.99
C LYS A 119 15.01 9.37 4.15
N ALA A 120 14.60 8.76 3.04
CA ALA A 120 13.54 9.29 2.17
C ALA A 120 12.22 9.44 2.93
N VAL A 121 11.79 8.42 3.68
CA VAL A 121 10.51 8.44 4.42
C VAL A 121 10.56 9.23 5.73
N SER A 122 11.75 9.64 6.19
CA SER A 122 11.91 10.43 7.43
C SER A 122 11.25 11.81 7.36
N VAL A 123 10.96 12.32 6.17
CA VAL A 123 10.17 13.55 5.99
C VAL A 123 8.71 13.37 6.43
N SER A 124 8.20 12.14 6.36
CA SER A 124 6.85 11.75 6.79
C SER A 124 6.83 11.32 8.25
N ASP A 125 7.89 10.66 8.72
CA ASP A 125 8.08 10.21 10.11
C ASP A 125 9.45 10.66 10.62
N PRO A 126 9.56 11.86 11.23
CA PRO A 126 10.84 12.42 11.67
C PRO A 126 11.59 11.49 12.62
N GLY A 127 12.75 11.00 12.17
CA GLY A 127 13.58 10.05 12.90
C GLY A 127 13.12 8.60 12.79
N ASN A 128 12.17 8.28 11.91
CA ASN A 128 11.58 6.94 11.68
C ASN A 128 11.10 6.31 13.00
N LYS A 129 10.31 7.07 13.76
CA LYS A 129 9.94 6.72 15.13
C LYS A 129 8.68 5.87 15.22
N HIS A 130 7.79 5.93 14.23
CA HIS A 130 6.45 5.32 14.31
C HIS A 130 6.30 4.15 13.35
N ALA A 131 7.06 4.11 12.26
CA ALA A 131 6.92 3.10 11.24
C ALA A 131 8.24 2.74 10.54
N PHE A 132 8.24 1.62 9.81
CA PHE A 132 9.29 1.27 8.86
C PHE A 132 8.70 0.96 7.47
N PRO A 133 9.47 1.17 6.38
CA PRO A 133 8.98 0.88 5.03
C PRO A 133 8.79 -0.62 4.84
N TYR A 134 7.59 -1.01 4.43
CA TYR A 134 7.25 -2.37 4.03
C TYR A 134 7.70 -2.60 2.58
N MET A 135 7.00 -1.94 1.68
CA MET A 135 7.20 -1.92 0.26
C MET A 135 6.95 -0.52 -0.26
N TRP A 136 7.38 -0.29 -1.48
CA TRP A 136 7.25 1.00 -2.13
C TRP A 136 7.01 0.79 -3.62
N GLY A 137 6.62 1.85 -4.28
CA GLY A 137 6.41 1.80 -5.72
C GLY A 137 6.50 3.16 -6.34
N SER A 138 6.23 3.19 -7.63
CA SER A 138 6.10 4.43 -8.39
C SER A 138 4.79 4.46 -9.16
N ILE A 139 4.34 5.67 -9.44
CA ILE A 139 3.18 5.95 -10.26
C ILE A 139 3.70 6.29 -11.66
N GLY A 140 3.54 5.34 -12.57
CA GLY A 140 4.16 5.40 -13.90
C GLY A 140 3.17 5.04 -14.98
N ILE A 141 3.69 4.61 -16.13
CA ILE A 141 2.91 4.32 -17.31
C ILE A 141 2.92 2.82 -17.55
N GLY A 142 1.78 2.17 -17.35
CA GLY A 142 1.52 0.83 -17.82
C GLY A 142 0.87 0.86 -19.20
N PHE A 143 1.32 0.01 -20.13
CA PHE A 143 0.83 0.05 -21.49
C PHE A 143 0.88 -1.31 -22.20
N ASN A 144 -0.03 -1.49 -23.16
CA ASN A 144 0.02 -2.55 -24.15
C ASN A 144 0.96 -2.13 -25.29
N ALA A 145 2.13 -2.76 -25.38
CA ALA A 145 3.19 -2.37 -26.31
C ALA A 145 2.75 -2.42 -27.79
N GLU A 146 1.96 -3.42 -28.17
CA GLU A 146 1.50 -3.59 -29.54
C GLU A 146 0.44 -2.54 -29.92
N LYS A 147 -0.53 -2.28 -29.03
CA LYS A 147 -1.57 -1.28 -29.29
C LYS A 147 -1.01 0.15 -29.32
N VAL A 148 -0.08 0.47 -28.42
CA VAL A 148 0.58 1.78 -28.45
C VAL A 148 1.41 1.94 -29.72
N LYS A 149 2.17 0.91 -30.12
CA LYS A 149 2.92 0.93 -31.39
C LYS A 149 2.01 1.09 -32.60
N ALA A 150 0.84 0.45 -32.61
CA ALA A 150 -0.14 0.60 -33.69
C ALA A 150 -0.73 2.01 -33.76
N ALA A 151 -0.95 2.66 -32.62
CA ALA A 151 -1.53 4.01 -32.55
C ALA A 151 -0.52 5.14 -32.83
N LEU A 152 0.72 5.00 -32.37
CA LEU A 152 1.73 6.07 -32.36
C LEU A 152 3.00 5.77 -33.17
N GLY A 153 3.20 4.54 -33.64
CA GLY A 153 4.41 4.10 -34.32
C GLY A 153 5.46 3.51 -33.37
N ALA A 154 6.58 3.05 -33.94
CA ALA A 154 7.66 2.41 -33.18
C ALA A 154 8.36 3.36 -32.20
N ASP A 155 8.39 4.65 -32.50
CA ASP A 155 9.04 5.69 -31.70
C ASP A 155 8.09 6.35 -30.69
N ALA A 156 7.00 5.67 -30.32
CA ALA A 156 6.08 6.15 -29.30
C ALA A 156 6.84 6.49 -28.00
N PRO A 157 6.61 7.65 -27.37
CA PRO A 157 7.39 8.11 -26.22
C PRO A 157 6.96 7.40 -24.91
N THR A 158 6.99 6.06 -24.89
CA THR A 158 6.47 5.22 -23.79
C THR A 158 7.25 5.37 -22.48
N ASN A 159 8.42 6.01 -22.50
CA ASN A 159 9.23 6.35 -21.35
C ASN A 159 9.15 7.84 -20.98
N SER A 160 8.08 8.54 -21.38
CA SER A 160 7.89 9.95 -21.11
C SER A 160 6.42 10.26 -20.83
N TRP A 161 6.17 11.21 -19.92
CA TRP A 161 4.83 11.76 -19.70
C TRP A 161 4.23 12.42 -20.96
N ASP A 162 5.06 12.73 -21.97
CA ASP A 162 4.62 13.16 -23.30
C ASP A 162 3.65 12.17 -23.97
N LEU A 163 3.69 10.88 -23.62
CA LEU A 163 2.74 9.88 -24.13
C LEU A 163 1.29 10.30 -23.86
N LEU A 164 1.05 10.96 -22.73
CA LEU A 164 -0.26 11.29 -22.22
C LEU A 164 -0.56 12.79 -22.19
N PHE A 165 0.41 13.63 -21.83
CA PHE A 165 0.17 15.08 -21.69
C PHE A 165 0.33 15.89 -22.97
N LYS A 166 0.83 15.27 -24.06
CA LYS A 166 0.69 15.84 -25.40
C LYS A 166 -0.68 15.46 -25.98
N PRO A 167 -1.60 16.42 -26.21
CA PRO A 167 -2.96 16.11 -26.68
C PRO A 167 -3.00 15.29 -27.96
N GLU A 168 -2.06 15.50 -28.88
CA GLU A 168 -1.95 14.75 -30.13
C GLU A 168 -1.60 13.27 -29.94
N ASN A 169 -0.91 12.92 -28.86
CA ASN A 169 -0.63 11.53 -28.51
C ASN A 169 -1.84 10.91 -27.80
N ALA A 170 -2.40 11.62 -26.81
CA ALA A 170 -3.57 11.17 -26.08
C ALA A 170 -4.77 10.89 -27.01
N GLU A 171 -5.02 11.76 -27.99
CA GLU A 171 -6.15 11.59 -28.92
C GLU A 171 -5.99 10.36 -29.82
N LYS A 172 -4.77 9.99 -30.21
CA LYS A 172 -4.52 8.75 -30.95
C LYS A 172 -4.72 7.51 -30.07
N LEU A 173 -4.34 7.58 -28.80
CA LEU A 173 -4.48 6.49 -27.83
C LEU A 173 -5.93 6.29 -27.37
N LYS A 174 -6.78 7.32 -27.49
CA LYS A 174 -8.22 7.26 -27.15
C LYS A 174 -8.92 6.05 -27.74
N ALA A 175 -8.61 5.71 -29.00
CA ALA A 175 -9.23 4.59 -29.70
C ALA A 175 -8.94 3.22 -29.06
N CYS A 176 -7.81 3.08 -28.36
CA CYS A 176 -7.43 1.85 -27.67
C CYS A 176 -7.61 1.91 -26.15
N GLY A 177 -8.04 3.05 -25.61
CA GLY A 177 -8.39 3.24 -24.20
C GLY A 177 -7.23 3.74 -23.33
N VAL A 178 -7.47 4.87 -22.64
CA VAL A 178 -6.54 5.50 -21.68
C VAL A 178 -7.22 5.61 -20.32
N SER A 179 -6.56 5.18 -19.26
CA SER A 179 -7.02 5.38 -17.88
C SER A 179 -6.00 6.12 -17.02
N PHE A 180 -6.50 6.78 -15.97
CA PHE A 180 -5.71 7.38 -14.90
C PHE A 180 -6.24 6.89 -13.55
N LEU A 181 -5.39 6.90 -12.52
CA LEU A 181 -5.81 6.68 -11.13
C LEU A 181 -6.88 7.70 -10.73
N ASP A 182 -7.85 7.29 -9.92
CA ASP A 182 -8.83 8.21 -9.32
C ASP A 182 -8.30 8.77 -8.00
N SER A 183 -7.15 9.42 -8.06
CA SER A 183 -6.40 9.89 -6.89
C SER A 183 -5.90 11.32 -7.10
N PRO A 184 -6.64 12.36 -6.64
CA PRO A 184 -6.29 13.75 -6.92
C PRO A 184 -4.94 14.17 -6.33
N THR A 185 -4.60 13.63 -5.15
CA THR A 185 -3.34 13.92 -4.44
C THR A 185 -2.12 13.31 -5.10
N GLU A 186 -2.31 12.43 -6.08
CA GLU A 186 -1.24 11.77 -6.83
C GLU A 186 -1.22 12.22 -8.28
N MET A 187 -2.38 12.41 -8.90
CA MET A 187 -2.48 12.80 -10.30
C MET A 187 -2.17 14.28 -10.54
N ILE A 188 -2.59 15.19 -9.66
CA ILE A 188 -2.27 16.62 -9.82
C ILE A 188 -0.75 16.87 -9.71
N PRO A 189 -0.01 16.28 -8.75
CA PRO A 189 1.45 16.35 -8.74
C PRO A 189 2.12 15.86 -10.02
N VAL A 190 1.60 14.81 -10.66
CA VAL A 190 2.13 14.34 -11.96
C VAL A 190 2.01 15.42 -13.05
N ALA A 191 0.89 16.15 -13.10
CA ALA A 191 0.73 17.28 -14.00
C ALA A 191 1.62 18.48 -13.61
N LEU A 192 1.74 18.80 -12.32
CA LEU A 192 2.64 19.86 -11.84
C LEU A 192 4.10 19.56 -12.23
N HIS A 193 4.54 18.32 -12.01
CA HIS A 193 5.88 17.85 -12.37
C HIS A 193 6.15 18.01 -13.86
N TYR A 194 5.20 17.59 -14.70
CA TYR A 194 5.32 17.73 -16.15
C TYR A 194 5.43 19.19 -16.60
N LEU A 195 4.72 20.11 -15.92
CA LEU A 195 4.78 21.55 -16.18
C LEU A 195 6.05 22.22 -15.60
N GLY A 196 6.91 21.49 -14.89
CA GLY A 196 8.12 22.02 -14.26
C GLY A 196 7.85 22.75 -12.93
N TYR A 197 6.69 22.53 -12.32
CA TYR A 197 6.34 23.09 -11.01
C TYR A 197 6.69 22.13 -9.86
N PRO A 198 6.85 22.65 -8.63
CA PRO A 198 6.96 21.81 -7.44
C PRO A 198 5.75 20.88 -7.31
N THR A 199 5.99 19.60 -7.04
CA THR A 199 4.95 18.57 -6.91
C THR A 199 4.06 18.76 -5.68
N ASP A 200 4.52 19.55 -4.71
CA ASP A 200 3.83 19.95 -3.50
C ASP A 200 3.31 21.41 -3.54
N SER A 201 3.23 22.00 -4.74
CA SER A 201 2.85 23.40 -4.91
C SER A 201 1.49 23.73 -4.25
N GLN A 202 1.48 24.86 -3.54
CA GLN A 202 0.28 25.46 -2.97
C GLN A 202 -0.13 26.74 -3.72
N ASP A 203 0.58 27.07 -4.80
CA ASP A 203 0.28 28.21 -5.64
C ASP A 203 -0.98 27.94 -6.48
N LYS A 204 -2.02 28.76 -6.27
CA LYS A 204 -3.32 28.57 -6.94
C LYS A 204 -3.24 28.65 -8.46
N LYS A 205 -2.30 29.43 -9.01
CA LYS A 205 -2.12 29.56 -10.46
C LYS A 205 -1.50 28.28 -11.02
N GLN A 206 -0.47 27.75 -10.38
CA GLN A 206 0.16 26.48 -10.78
C GLN A 206 -0.84 25.31 -10.71
N LEU A 207 -1.65 25.25 -9.64
CA LEU A 207 -2.72 24.26 -9.52
C LEU A 207 -3.79 24.39 -10.61
N ALA A 208 -4.17 25.62 -10.97
CA ALA A 208 -5.11 25.86 -12.07
C ALA A 208 -4.53 25.48 -13.45
N GLU A 209 -3.22 25.64 -13.65
CA GLU A 209 -2.54 25.21 -14.88
C GLU A 209 -2.44 23.68 -14.98
N ALA A 210 -2.20 22.98 -13.86
CA ALA A 210 -2.28 21.52 -13.80
C ALA A 210 -3.70 21.01 -14.09
N GLU A 211 -4.73 21.67 -13.56
CA GLU A 211 -6.13 21.38 -13.92
C GLU A 211 -6.38 21.57 -15.41
N ALA A 212 -5.94 22.71 -15.96
CA ALA A 212 -6.10 23.01 -17.38
C ALA A 212 -5.38 22.00 -18.28
N LEU A 213 -4.21 21.48 -17.87
CA LEU A 213 -3.51 20.42 -18.59
C LEU A 213 -4.35 19.14 -18.66
N PHE A 214 -4.92 18.69 -17.53
CA PHE A 214 -5.82 17.55 -17.51
C PHE A 214 -7.07 17.77 -18.35
N LEU A 215 -7.69 18.95 -18.29
CA LEU A 215 -8.88 19.28 -19.09
C LEU A 215 -8.61 19.21 -20.60
N LYS A 216 -7.41 19.53 -21.06
CA LYS A 216 -7.02 19.39 -22.49
C LYS A 216 -7.04 17.94 -22.96
N ILE A 217 -6.58 17.01 -22.12
CA ILE A 217 -6.50 15.57 -22.48
C ILE A 217 -7.73 14.78 -22.04
N ARG A 218 -8.59 15.37 -21.20
CA ARG A 218 -9.80 14.73 -20.66
C ARG A 218 -10.70 14.09 -21.72
N PRO A 219 -10.92 14.65 -22.92
CA PRO A 219 -11.71 14.01 -23.98
C PRO A 219 -11.14 12.69 -24.50
N SER A 220 -9.85 12.41 -24.23
CA SER A 220 -9.14 11.20 -24.65
C SER A 220 -9.06 10.15 -23.54
N ILE A 221 -9.45 10.49 -22.30
CA ILE A 221 -9.43 9.59 -21.14
C ILE A 221 -10.76 8.81 -21.08
N ALA A 222 -10.66 7.49 -21.07
CA ALA A 222 -11.80 6.58 -20.98
C ALA A 222 -12.44 6.61 -19.58
N TYR A 223 -11.63 6.54 -18.52
CA TYR A 223 -12.10 6.60 -17.14
C TYR A 223 -10.99 6.97 -16.14
N PHE A 224 -11.42 7.31 -14.92
CA PHE A 224 -10.57 7.43 -13.74
C PHE A 224 -10.96 6.32 -12.76
N HIS A 225 -10.03 5.44 -12.41
CA HIS A 225 -10.27 4.34 -11.45
C HIS A 225 -8.94 3.78 -10.95
N SER A 226 -8.87 3.42 -9.66
CA SER A 226 -7.62 3.00 -9.01
C SER A 226 -7.39 1.48 -8.92
N SER A 227 -8.11 0.65 -9.70
CA SER A 227 -7.93 -0.82 -9.67
C SER A 227 -8.46 -1.54 -10.91
N LYS A 228 -9.58 -1.07 -11.47
CA LYS A 228 -10.16 -1.62 -12.73
C LYS A 228 -9.15 -1.73 -13.87
N TYR A 229 -8.17 -0.82 -13.94
CA TYR A 229 -7.16 -0.77 -14.98
C TYR A 229 -6.29 -2.04 -15.04
N ILE A 230 -6.13 -2.77 -13.93
CA ILE A 230 -5.32 -3.99 -13.88
C ILE A 230 -5.90 -5.04 -14.84
N SER A 231 -7.17 -5.38 -14.64
CA SER A 231 -7.86 -6.37 -15.47
C SER A 231 -8.10 -5.86 -16.90
N ASP A 232 -8.37 -4.56 -17.07
CA ASP A 232 -8.56 -3.99 -18.40
C ASP A 232 -7.26 -3.98 -19.22
N LEU A 233 -6.10 -3.71 -18.61
CA LEU A 233 -4.81 -3.85 -19.29
C LEU A 233 -4.51 -5.31 -19.62
N ALA A 234 -4.69 -6.22 -18.66
CA ALA A 234 -4.41 -7.65 -18.84
C ALA A 234 -5.23 -8.26 -19.99
N ASN A 235 -6.51 -7.88 -20.08
CA ASN A 235 -7.42 -8.33 -21.14
C ASN A 235 -7.27 -7.54 -22.45
N GLY A 236 -6.48 -6.46 -22.46
CA GLY A 236 -6.33 -5.57 -23.61
C GLY A 236 -7.55 -4.69 -23.88
N ASN A 237 -8.44 -4.45 -22.91
CA ASN A 237 -9.57 -3.51 -23.03
C ASN A 237 -9.11 -2.05 -23.09
N ILE A 238 -7.98 -1.74 -22.46
CA ILE A 238 -7.28 -0.45 -22.58
C ILE A 238 -5.84 -0.67 -23.06
N CYS A 239 -5.20 0.37 -23.60
CA CYS A 239 -3.82 0.31 -24.07
C CYS A 239 -2.85 1.10 -23.20
N VAL A 240 -3.31 2.07 -22.40
CA VAL A 240 -2.47 2.83 -21.48
C VAL A 240 -3.21 3.06 -20.17
N ALA A 241 -2.52 2.89 -19.06
CA ALA A 241 -2.94 3.30 -17.72
C ALA A 241 -1.82 4.06 -17.02
N VAL A 242 -2.16 5.17 -16.38
CA VAL A 242 -1.34 5.68 -15.26
C VAL A 242 -1.72 4.91 -14.03
N GLY A 243 -0.77 4.22 -13.41
CA GLY A 243 -1.04 3.29 -12.32
C GLY A 243 0.18 2.98 -11.48
N TYR A 244 -0.05 2.24 -10.39
CA TYR A 244 0.99 1.80 -9.47
C TYR A 244 1.84 0.71 -10.14
N SER A 245 3.17 0.75 -9.93
CA SER A 245 4.11 -0.15 -10.58
C SER A 245 3.71 -1.63 -10.44
N GLY A 246 3.53 -2.14 -9.23
CA GLY A 246 3.20 -3.55 -9.01
C GLY A 246 1.84 -3.98 -9.56
N ASP A 247 0.84 -3.10 -9.58
CA ASP A 247 -0.46 -3.37 -10.23
C ASP A 247 -0.30 -3.63 -11.74
N ILE A 248 0.58 -2.89 -12.40
CA ILE A 248 0.91 -3.12 -13.82
C ILE A 248 1.67 -4.44 -14.00
N TYR A 249 2.54 -4.83 -13.05
CA TYR A 249 3.16 -6.15 -13.06
C TYR A 249 2.17 -7.28 -12.83
N GLN A 250 1.16 -7.09 -11.97
CA GLN A 250 0.06 -8.04 -11.84
C GLN A 250 -0.73 -8.16 -13.14
N ALA A 251 -1.02 -7.04 -13.81
CA ALA A 251 -1.67 -7.07 -15.12
C ALA A 251 -0.82 -7.83 -16.16
N LYS A 252 0.51 -7.65 -16.15
CA LYS A 252 1.47 -8.38 -16.99
C LYS A 252 1.46 -9.88 -16.69
N ALA A 253 1.47 -10.28 -15.41
CA ALA A 253 1.41 -11.67 -15.00
C ALA A 253 0.09 -12.33 -15.44
N ARG A 254 -1.05 -11.69 -15.17
CA ARG A 254 -2.39 -12.18 -15.59
C ARG A 254 -2.50 -12.31 -17.11
N ALA A 255 -1.92 -11.38 -17.87
CA ALA A 255 -1.88 -11.47 -19.33
C ALA A 255 -1.05 -12.67 -19.82
N ALA A 256 0.08 -12.95 -19.17
CA ALA A 256 0.93 -14.10 -19.49
C ALA A 256 0.21 -15.42 -19.18
N GLU A 257 -0.45 -15.53 -18.02
CA GLU A 257 -1.26 -16.69 -17.62
C GLU A 257 -2.42 -16.95 -18.59
N ALA A 258 -3.01 -15.90 -19.16
CA ALA A 258 -4.09 -15.98 -20.15
C ALA A 258 -3.62 -16.31 -21.58
N GLY A 259 -2.37 -16.78 -21.75
CA GLY A 259 -1.81 -17.20 -23.04
C GLY A 259 -1.01 -16.12 -23.76
N ASP A 260 -0.62 -15.04 -23.06
CA ASP A 260 0.42 -14.09 -23.45
C ASP A 260 0.19 -13.37 -24.79
N LYS A 261 -1.09 -13.25 -25.18
CA LYS A 261 -1.55 -12.50 -26.36
C LYS A 261 -1.53 -10.97 -26.14
N VAL A 262 -1.40 -10.54 -24.89
CA VAL A 262 -1.41 -9.13 -24.50
C VAL A 262 -0.07 -8.81 -23.86
N LYS A 263 0.73 -7.95 -24.49
CA LYS A 263 2.06 -7.55 -24.02
C LYS A 263 1.98 -6.30 -23.17
N VAL A 264 1.84 -6.47 -21.86
CA VAL A 264 1.86 -5.36 -20.89
C VAL A 264 3.30 -5.03 -20.51
N SER A 265 3.62 -3.73 -20.48
CA SER A 265 4.89 -3.19 -20.01
C SER A 265 4.65 -2.02 -19.07
N TYR A 266 5.63 -1.74 -18.22
CA TYR A 266 5.61 -0.62 -17.30
C TYR A 266 6.87 0.21 -17.49
N ASN A 267 6.73 1.54 -17.49
CA ASN A 267 7.84 2.46 -17.50
C ASN A 267 7.67 3.52 -16.42
N ILE A 268 8.77 3.82 -15.73
CA ILE A 268 8.95 5.06 -14.99
C ILE A 268 9.37 6.14 -16.00
N PRO A 269 8.60 7.22 -16.19
CA PRO A 269 8.96 8.26 -17.15
C PRO A 269 10.31 8.91 -16.84
N LYS A 270 11.08 9.23 -17.88
CA LYS A 270 12.44 9.77 -17.80
C LYS A 270 12.52 11.14 -17.10
N GLU A 271 11.40 11.87 -17.07
CA GLU A 271 11.24 13.13 -16.36
C GLU A 271 11.20 12.92 -14.84
N GLY A 272 10.84 11.72 -14.37
CA GLY A 272 10.55 11.41 -12.97
C GLY A 272 9.10 11.02 -12.74
N ALA A 273 8.83 10.48 -11.56
CA ALA A 273 7.52 9.94 -11.19
C ALA A 273 7.27 10.08 -9.69
N GLY A 274 5.98 10.10 -9.31
CA GLY A 274 5.61 10.01 -7.91
C GLY A 274 6.00 8.65 -7.34
N SER A 275 6.56 8.64 -6.14
CA SER A 275 6.80 7.43 -5.35
C SER A 275 5.96 7.45 -4.08
N PHE A 276 5.49 6.26 -3.71
CA PHE A 276 4.77 6.00 -2.48
C PHE A 276 5.53 4.94 -1.69
N TYR A 277 5.46 5.05 -0.37
CA TYR A 277 6.08 4.11 0.55
C TYR A 277 5.00 3.67 1.53
N ASP A 278 4.70 2.38 1.57
CA ASP A 278 3.74 1.80 2.49
C ASP A 278 4.46 1.38 3.77
N MET A 279 3.94 1.83 4.90
CA MET A 279 4.68 1.94 6.15
C MET A 279 4.00 1.09 7.22
N VAL A 280 4.71 0.12 7.81
CA VAL A 280 4.13 -0.70 8.88
C VAL A 280 4.17 0.08 10.20
N ALA A 281 3.01 0.30 10.81
CA ALA A 281 2.85 1.07 12.05
C ALA A 281 1.96 0.33 13.07
N ILE A 282 2.10 0.68 14.35
CA ILE A 282 1.23 0.19 15.44
C ILE A 282 0.31 1.34 15.88
N PRO A 283 -1.03 1.20 15.75
CA PRO A 283 -1.97 2.16 16.32
C PRO A 283 -1.76 2.35 17.82
N LYS A 284 -2.07 3.55 18.32
CA LYS A 284 -1.92 3.88 19.75
C LYS A 284 -2.92 3.11 20.63
N ASP A 285 -4.03 2.68 20.05
CA ASP A 285 -5.10 1.91 20.69
C ASP A 285 -5.00 0.40 20.43
N ALA A 286 -3.88 -0.09 19.90
CA ALA A 286 -3.62 -1.52 19.69
C ALA A 286 -3.72 -2.31 21.01
N GLU A 287 -4.42 -3.45 20.96
CA GLU A 287 -4.62 -4.31 22.14
C GLU A 287 -3.50 -5.35 22.28
N ASN A 288 -2.99 -5.88 21.17
CA ASN A 288 -1.93 -6.88 21.13
C ASN A 288 -0.59 -6.31 20.64
N VAL A 289 -0.03 -5.37 21.41
CA VAL A 289 1.24 -4.71 21.08
C VAL A 289 2.42 -5.70 21.01
N GLU A 290 2.47 -6.71 21.87
CA GLU A 290 3.53 -7.72 21.82
C GLU A 290 3.46 -8.59 20.55
N GLY A 291 2.25 -8.97 20.13
CA GLY A 291 2.02 -9.65 18.87
C GLY A 291 2.42 -8.79 17.67
N ALA A 292 2.13 -7.49 17.71
CA ALA A 292 2.52 -6.54 16.69
C ALA A 292 4.05 -6.49 16.52
N TYR A 293 4.82 -6.39 17.60
CA TYR A 293 6.29 -6.43 17.53
C TYR A 293 6.83 -7.75 16.97
N LYS A 294 6.22 -8.89 17.33
CA LYS A 294 6.59 -10.20 16.76
C LYS A 294 6.34 -10.26 15.26
N PHE A 295 5.19 -9.76 14.80
CA PHE A 295 4.86 -9.70 13.38
C PHE A 295 5.77 -8.75 12.61
N MET A 296 6.03 -7.56 13.15
CA MET A 296 6.99 -6.60 12.57
C MET A 296 8.40 -7.19 12.45
N THR A 297 8.88 -7.86 13.49
CA THR A 297 10.19 -8.55 13.47
C THR A 297 10.23 -9.66 12.42
N PHE A 298 9.13 -10.41 12.29
CA PHE A 298 8.97 -11.46 11.28
C PHE A 298 9.01 -10.89 9.86
N LEU A 299 8.29 -9.79 9.58
CA LEU A 299 8.33 -9.11 8.28
C LEU A 299 9.73 -8.58 7.92
N GLN A 300 10.54 -8.19 8.91
CA GLN A 300 11.89 -7.69 8.68
C GLN A 300 12.94 -8.80 8.44
N LYS A 301 12.55 -10.07 8.47
CA LYS A 301 13.43 -11.16 8.07
C LYS A 301 13.69 -11.11 6.55
N PRO A 302 14.95 -11.21 6.09
CA PRO A 302 15.30 -11.11 4.68
C PRO A 302 14.51 -12.08 3.78
N GLU A 303 14.39 -13.34 4.20
CA GLU A 303 13.69 -14.39 3.48
C GLU A 303 12.20 -14.14 3.37
N VAL A 304 11.56 -13.69 4.46
CA VAL A 304 10.12 -13.37 4.47
C VAL A 304 9.84 -12.21 3.53
N MET A 305 10.62 -11.13 3.61
CA MET A 305 10.39 -9.96 2.76
C MET A 305 10.68 -10.24 1.28
N ALA A 306 11.68 -11.07 1.00
CA ALA A 306 12.00 -11.50 -0.37
C ALA A 306 10.88 -12.37 -0.96
N GLU A 307 10.37 -13.34 -0.21
CA GLU A 307 9.23 -14.17 -0.65
C GLU A 307 8.00 -13.32 -0.97
N ILE A 308 7.71 -12.31 -0.14
CA ILE A 308 6.60 -11.40 -0.42
C ILE A 308 6.87 -10.63 -1.71
N THR A 309 8.06 -10.06 -1.88
CA THR A 309 8.45 -9.38 -3.14
C THR A 309 8.31 -10.29 -4.36
N ASN A 310 8.71 -11.56 -4.25
CA ASN A 310 8.58 -12.52 -5.35
C ASN A 310 7.12 -12.79 -5.72
N ALA A 311 6.22 -12.78 -4.74
CA ALA A 311 4.79 -12.94 -4.96
C ALA A 311 4.11 -11.69 -5.55
N VAL A 312 4.38 -10.50 -4.99
CA VAL A 312 3.61 -9.28 -5.30
C VAL A 312 4.33 -8.30 -6.24
N ARG A 313 5.62 -8.52 -6.49
CA ARG A 313 6.47 -7.78 -7.45
C ARG A 313 6.63 -6.29 -7.16
N PHE A 314 6.53 -5.89 -5.89
CA PHE A 314 6.92 -4.56 -5.43
C PHE A 314 8.30 -4.59 -4.78
N PRO A 315 9.17 -3.57 -5.00
CA PRO A 315 10.40 -3.47 -4.25
C PRO A 315 10.11 -3.24 -2.75
N ASN A 316 10.98 -3.76 -1.90
CA ASN A 316 10.78 -3.74 -0.46
C ASN A 316 11.72 -2.77 0.28
N GLY A 317 11.41 -2.50 1.55
CA GLY A 317 12.20 -1.66 2.44
C GLY A 317 13.43 -2.34 3.06
N ASN A 318 13.72 -3.60 2.72
CA ASN A 318 14.72 -4.45 3.36
C ASN A 318 15.93 -4.68 2.43
N ALA A 319 17.03 -3.97 2.66
CA ALA A 319 18.24 -4.10 1.85
C ALA A 319 18.85 -5.51 1.91
N ALA A 320 18.71 -6.20 3.04
CA ALA A 320 19.20 -7.57 3.20
C ALA A 320 18.35 -8.61 2.45
N ALA A 321 17.10 -8.28 2.11
CA ALA A 321 16.21 -9.14 1.32
C ALA A 321 16.54 -9.10 -0.18
N THR A 322 17.05 -7.98 -0.71
CA THR A 322 17.32 -7.80 -2.16
C THR A 322 18.12 -8.94 -2.80
N PRO A 323 19.18 -9.50 -2.19
CA PRO A 323 19.91 -10.64 -2.76
C PRO A 323 19.10 -11.94 -2.89
N LEU A 324 18.02 -12.08 -2.13
CA LEU A 324 17.13 -13.25 -2.08
C LEU A 324 15.92 -13.12 -3.02
N VAL A 325 15.68 -11.92 -3.56
CA VAL A 325 14.61 -11.65 -4.54
C VAL A 325 15.02 -12.21 -5.90
N ASP A 326 14.04 -12.72 -6.64
CA ASP A 326 14.26 -13.32 -7.95
C ASP A 326 14.95 -12.34 -8.92
N LYS A 327 15.84 -12.87 -9.76
CA LYS A 327 16.68 -12.04 -10.65
C LYS A 327 15.88 -11.32 -11.72
N ASP A 328 14.79 -11.88 -12.19
CA ASP A 328 13.88 -11.23 -13.13
C ASP A 328 13.16 -10.03 -12.50
N ILE A 329 13.02 -9.98 -11.17
CA ILE A 329 12.45 -8.84 -10.45
C ILE A 329 13.53 -7.80 -10.16
N THR A 330 14.67 -8.21 -9.59
CA THR A 330 15.75 -7.26 -9.22
C THR A 330 16.46 -6.63 -10.42
N SER A 331 16.42 -7.27 -11.60
CA SER A 331 16.95 -6.70 -12.84
C SER A 331 15.94 -5.85 -13.62
N ASP A 332 14.67 -5.83 -13.20
CA ASP A 332 13.65 -5.04 -13.86
C ASP A 332 13.69 -3.58 -13.35
N PRO A 333 14.07 -2.60 -14.20
CA PRO A 333 14.17 -1.19 -13.78
C PRO A 333 12.81 -0.55 -13.46
N GLY A 334 11.69 -1.19 -13.81
CA GLY A 334 10.35 -0.76 -13.39
C GLY A 334 10.00 -1.18 -11.96
N VAL A 335 10.72 -2.15 -11.38
CA VAL A 335 10.58 -2.60 -9.99
C VAL A 335 11.73 -2.09 -9.13
N TYR A 336 12.97 -2.36 -9.53
CA TYR A 336 14.19 -1.89 -8.88
C TYR A 336 14.90 -0.86 -9.79
N PRO A 337 14.43 0.40 -9.82
CA PRO A 337 15.00 1.41 -10.70
C PRO A 337 16.46 1.70 -10.36
N PRO A 338 17.31 2.00 -11.36
CA PRO A 338 18.69 2.38 -11.13
C PRO A 338 18.76 3.77 -10.47
N ALA A 339 19.92 4.11 -9.90
CA ALA A 339 20.09 5.28 -9.04
C ALA A 339 19.71 6.60 -9.74
N GLU A 340 19.98 6.74 -11.03
CA GLU A 340 19.63 7.90 -11.85
C GLU A 340 18.12 8.07 -12.04
N VAL A 341 17.35 6.98 -12.01
CA VAL A 341 15.88 7.03 -12.03
C VAL A 341 15.36 7.33 -10.63
N GLN A 342 15.91 6.69 -9.59
CA GLN A 342 15.55 6.98 -8.19
C GLN A 342 15.75 8.45 -7.83
N ALA A 343 16.81 9.09 -8.32
CA ALA A 343 17.08 10.51 -8.10
C ALA A 343 16.02 11.46 -8.67
N LYS A 344 15.14 10.97 -9.55
CA LYS A 344 14.03 11.73 -10.16
C LYS A 344 12.66 11.35 -9.60
N LEU A 345 12.60 10.41 -8.66
CA LEU A 345 11.37 10.10 -7.95
C LEU A 345 11.09 11.18 -6.91
N TYR A 346 9.82 11.50 -6.72
CA TYR A 346 9.37 12.42 -5.69
C TYR A 346 8.34 11.75 -4.79
N ALA A 347 8.49 11.90 -3.48
CA ALA A 347 7.50 11.42 -2.53
C ALA A 347 6.20 12.25 -2.65
N ILE A 348 5.06 11.61 -2.47
CA ILE A 348 3.78 12.30 -2.35
C ILE A 348 3.78 13.11 -1.04
N ALA A 349 3.49 14.40 -1.12
CA ALA A 349 3.57 15.31 0.02
C ALA A 349 2.31 15.30 0.90
N ASP A 350 2.49 15.59 2.20
CA ASP A 350 1.39 15.96 3.08
C ASP A 350 0.99 17.42 2.85
N LEU A 351 -0.06 17.62 2.04
CA LEU A 351 -0.56 18.95 1.70
C LEU A 351 -1.51 19.50 2.78
N PRO A 352 -1.51 20.82 3.04
CA PRO A 352 -2.48 21.45 3.93
C PRO A 352 -3.93 21.22 3.48
N ALA A 353 -4.87 21.17 4.42
CA ALA A 353 -6.30 20.96 4.15
C ALA A 353 -6.91 21.98 3.16
N ALA A 354 -6.37 23.21 3.10
CA ALA A 354 -6.78 24.20 2.11
C ALA A 354 -6.42 23.76 0.68
N THR A 355 -5.19 23.27 0.47
CA THR A 355 -4.71 22.75 -0.81
C THR A 355 -5.44 21.48 -1.21
N GLN A 356 -5.64 20.54 -0.28
CA GLN A 356 -6.41 19.32 -0.55
C GLN A 356 -7.82 19.62 -1.08
N ARG A 357 -8.54 20.58 -0.49
CA ARG A 357 -9.86 21.02 -0.98
C ARG A 357 -9.83 21.61 -2.39
N ILE A 358 -8.73 22.25 -2.79
CA ILE A 358 -8.53 22.71 -4.16
C ILE A 358 -8.37 21.51 -5.08
N LEU A 359 -7.48 20.56 -4.74
CA LEU A 359 -7.26 19.35 -5.54
C LEU A 359 -8.56 18.55 -5.74
N THR A 360 -9.35 18.33 -4.69
CA THR A 360 -10.64 17.63 -4.79
C THR A 360 -11.61 18.32 -5.74
N ARG A 361 -11.70 19.66 -5.69
CA ARG A 361 -12.58 20.44 -6.57
C ARG A 361 -12.11 20.38 -8.02
N SER A 362 -10.82 20.57 -8.26
CA SER A 362 -10.22 20.46 -9.58
C SER A 362 -10.43 19.07 -10.17
N TRP A 363 -10.25 18.02 -9.37
CA TRP A 363 -10.45 16.65 -9.79
C TRP A 363 -11.90 16.32 -10.13
N THR A 364 -12.86 16.83 -9.34
CA THR A 364 -14.30 16.72 -9.66
C THR A 364 -14.60 17.34 -11.02
N LYS A 365 -14.02 18.52 -11.27
CA LYS A 365 -14.17 19.24 -12.54
C LYS A 365 -13.56 18.45 -13.71
N ILE A 366 -12.31 18.00 -13.58
CA ILE A 366 -11.61 17.14 -14.54
C ILE A 366 -12.44 15.90 -14.86
N LYS A 367 -12.89 15.14 -13.85
CA LYS A 367 -13.70 13.93 -14.06
C LYS A 367 -14.99 14.24 -14.82
N SER A 368 -15.64 15.36 -14.52
CA SER A 368 -16.87 15.78 -15.21
C SER A 368 -16.65 16.33 -16.63
N GLY A 369 -15.42 16.70 -16.99
CA GLY A 369 -15.09 17.34 -18.27
C GLY A 369 -15.64 18.75 -18.44
N LYS A 370 -15.92 19.45 -17.33
CA LYS A 370 -16.47 20.82 -17.30
C LYS A 370 -15.43 21.86 -16.94
#